data_AF-A0A1E9IWB7-F1
#
_entry.id   AF-A0A1E9IWB7-F1
#
_cell.length_a   1.000
_cell.length_b   1.000
_cell.length_c   1.000
_cell.angle_alpha   90.00
_cell.angle_beta   90.00
_cell.angle_gamma   90.00
#
_symmetry.space_group_name_H-M   'P 1'
#
loop_
_entity.id
_entity.type
_entity.pdbx_description
1 polymer ?
#
loop_
_entity_poly.entity_id
_entity_poly.type
_entity_poly.pdbx_seq_one_letter_code
_entity_poly.pdbx_strand_id
1 'polypeptide(L)'
;MNSNKFLRLFYVIICIFFLTGCSSITEKMLVFHVERSLNPVIIPYRSTEKEMREFFGKPDFVIAKKNRFYGITYYNGSYYLNNTDEHKDILKKLLPKKILKNEDSLKETILTIYFDPVDRVVSKYNIRKYMAPPEYDPNALTPEEKAEIEAKKKKMRDEFRDLSPLEVLNKIILEI
;
A
#
# COMPACT_ATOMS: atom_id res chain seq x y z
N MET A 1 4.64 22.45 47.99
CA MET A 1 5.38 21.98 46.79
C MET A 1 4.58 20.85 46.14
N ASN A 2 3.99 21.04 44.95
CA ASN A 2 3.66 19.96 43.98
C ASN A 2 2.90 20.41 42.71
N SER A 3 2.47 21.67 42.59
CA SER A 3 1.76 22.16 41.37
C SER A 3 2.59 22.04 40.07
N ASN A 4 3.90 22.27 40.14
CA ASN A 4 4.79 22.21 38.96
C ASN A 4 4.96 20.80 38.36
N LYS A 5 4.74 19.73 39.13
CA LYS A 5 4.83 18.35 38.60
C LYS A 5 3.63 18.00 37.72
N PHE A 6 2.44 18.44 38.12
CA PHE A 6 1.20 18.20 37.37
C PHE A 6 1.19 19.00 36.06
N LEU A 7 1.64 20.26 36.09
CA LEU A 7 1.74 21.11 34.90
C LEU A 7 2.76 20.55 33.89
N ARG A 8 3.92 20.07 34.36
CA ARG A 8 4.93 19.41 33.51
C ARG A 8 4.39 18.12 32.89
N LEU A 9 3.70 17.29 33.66
CA LEU A 9 3.11 16.05 33.15
C LEU A 9 2.05 16.33 32.07
N PHE A 10 1.24 17.37 32.25
CA PHE A 10 0.24 17.79 31.27
C PHE A 10 0.88 18.27 29.96
N TYR A 11 1.96 19.07 30.04
CA TYR A 11 2.73 19.48 28.84
C TYR A 11 3.36 18.29 28.11
N VAL A 12 3.88 17.30 28.83
CA VAL A 12 4.45 16.08 28.22
C VAL A 12 3.35 15.29 27.50
N ILE A 13 2.17 15.14 28.10
CA ILE A 13 1.04 14.44 27.46
C ILE A 13 0.57 15.17 26.20
N ILE A 14 0.44 16.50 26.24
CA ILE A 14 0.10 17.30 25.05
C ILE A 14 1.17 17.12 23.97
N CYS A 15 2.45 17.20 24.31
CA CYS A 15 3.54 16.98 23.35
C CYS A 15 3.49 15.58 22.73
N ILE A 16 3.17 14.54 23.50
CA ILE A 16 3.01 13.17 22.99
C ILE A 16 1.82 13.07 22.01
N PHE A 17 0.68 13.69 22.33
CA PHE A 17 -0.47 13.73 21.42
C PHE A 17 -0.18 14.52 20.13
N PHE A 18 0.57 15.62 20.20
CA PHE A 18 0.97 16.39 19.01
C PHE A 18 2.00 15.64 18.16
N LEU A 19 2.96 14.95 18.78
CA LEU A 19 3.99 14.16 18.08
C LEU A 19 3.41 12.90 17.42
N THR A 20 2.44 12.24 18.05
CA THR A 20 1.80 11.03 17.50
C THR A 20 0.62 11.34 16.55
N GLY A 21 -0.08 12.46 16.74
CA GLY A 21 -1.20 12.90 15.91
C GLY A 21 -0.80 13.54 14.58
N CYS A 22 0.38 14.16 14.50
CA CYS A 22 0.83 14.83 13.27
C CYS A 22 1.02 13.84 12.11
N SER A 23 1.65 12.68 12.35
CA SER A 23 1.93 11.69 11.30
C SER A 23 0.66 11.24 10.56
N SER A 24 -0.39 10.88 11.31
CA SER A 24 -1.67 10.40 10.78
C SER A 24 -2.42 11.44 9.93
N ILE A 25 -2.36 12.72 10.32
CA ILE A 25 -3.03 13.82 9.59
C ILE A 25 -2.33 14.07 8.26
N THR A 26 -0.99 14.14 8.25
CA THR A 26 -0.23 14.31 7.00
C THR A 26 -0.39 13.15 6.03
N GLU A 27 -0.52 11.92 6.53
CA GLU A 27 -0.70 10.72 5.69
C GLU A 27 -2.04 10.71 4.96
N LYS A 28 -3.14 10.94 5.67
CA LYS A 28 -4.48 11.04 5.08
C LYS A 28 -4.55 12.18 4.06
N MET A 29 -3.84 13.27 4.34
CA MET A 29 -3.77 14.42 3.45
C MET A 29 -3.03 14.11 2.15
N LEU A 30 -1.92 13.36 2.19
CA LEU A 30 -1.19 12.93 0.99
C LEU A 30 -2.08 12.08 0.08
N VAL A 31 -2.64 10.99 0.61
CA VAL A 31 -3.49 10.06 -0.17
C VAL A 31 -4.67 10.80 -0.78
N PHE A 32 -5.38 11.60 0.01
CA PHE A 32 -6.53 12.38 -0.45
C PHE A 32 -6.17 13.34 -1.59
N HIS A 33 -5.03 14.03 -1.48
CA HIS A 33 -4.62 14.98 -2.49
C HIS A 33 -4.18 14.30 -3.78
N VAL A 34 -3.45 13.19 -3.72
CA VAL A 34 -3.07 12.45 -4.92
C VAL A 34 -4.31 11.88 -5.59
N GLU A 35 -5.19 11.21 -4.83
CA GLU A 35 -6.44 10.64 -5.35
C GLU A 35 -7.28 11.71 -6.07
N ARG A 36 -7.52 12.85 -5.42
CA ARG A 36 -8.28 13.95 -6.04
C ARG A 36 -7.63 14.50 -7.31
N SER A 37 -6.30 14.46 -7.41
CA SER A 37 -5.56 14.93 -8.57
C SER A 37 -5.63 13.95 -9.75
N LEU A 38 -5.87 12.66 -9.50
CA LEU A 38 -6.00 11.65 -10.55
C LEU A 38 -7.44 11.52 -11.09
N ASN A 39 -8.45 12.04 -10.38
CA ASN A 39 -9.85 12.03 -10.84
C ASN A 39 -10.07 12.50 -12.29
N PRO A 40 -9.38 13.53 -12.81
CA PRO A 40 -9.54 13.95 -14.21
C PRO A 40 -9.04 12.94 -15.24
N VAL A 41 -8.17 12.01 -14.83
CA VAL A 41 -7.54 11.01 -15.69
C VAL A 41 -8.22 9.66 -15.56
N ILE A 42 -8.51 9.24 -14.33
CA ILE A 42 -9.15 7.95 -14.02
C ILE A 42 -10.63 8.19 -13.78
N ILE A 43 -11.43 8.05 -14.84
CA ILE A 43 -12.88 8.29 -14.79
C ILE A 43 -13.60 6.94 -14.70
N PRO A 44 -14.22 6.61 -13.55
CA PRO A 44 -15.00 5.39 -13.42
C PRO A 44 -16.09 5.29 -14.49
N TYR A 45 -16.33 4.08 -14.98
CA TYR A 45 -17.30 3.73 -16.02
C TYR A 45 -17.06 4.40 -17.39
N ARG A 46 -15.89 5.03 -17.58
CA ARG A 46 -15.51 5.67 -18.86
C ARG A 46 -14.10 5.29 -19.30
N SER A 47 -13.12 5.39 -18.41
CA SER A 47 -11.73 5.04 -18.72
C SER A 47 -11.59 3.52 -18.91
N THR A 48 -10.85 3.11 -19.92
CA THR A 48 -10.59 1.69 -20.25
C THR A 48 -9.25 1.22 -19.71
N GLU A 49 -9.08 -0.09 -19.53
CA GLU A 49 -7.79 -0.68 -19.15
C GLU A 49 -6.66 -0.28 -20.11
N LYS A 50 -6.96 -0.24 -21.42
CA LYS A 50 -6.00 0.15 -22.44
C LYS A 50 -5.51 1.59 -22.23
N GLU A 51 -6.43 2.54 -22.07
CA GLU A 51 -6.09 3.94 -21.82
C GLU A 51 -5.31 4.11 -20.52
N MET A 52 -5.64 3.37 -19.46
CA MET A 52 -4.90 3.43 -18.20
C MET A 52 -3.47 2.91 -18.35
N ARG A 53 -3.26 1.83 -19.11
CA ARG A 53 -1.91 1.32 -19.40
C ARG A 53 -1.11 2.22 -20.32
N GLU A 54 -1.77 2.86 -21.28
CA GLU A 54 -1.14 3.86 -22.16
C GLU A 54 -0.70 5.07 -21.34
N PHE A 55 -1.57 5.59 -20.47
CA PHE A 55 -1.30 6.78 -19.68
C PHE A 55 -0.31 6.54 -18.53
N PHE A 56 -0.49 5.49 -17.73
CA PHE A 56 0.34 5.22 -16.54
C PHE A 56 1.54 4.29 -16.83
N GLY A 57 1.64 3.78 -18.05
CA GLY A 57 2.65 2.80 -18.42
C GLY A 57 2.36 1.40 -17.89
N LYS A 58 3.38 0.54 -17.96
CA LYS A 58 3.28 -0.87 -17.57
C LYS A 58 3.01 -0.99 -16.05
N PRO A 59 1.95 -1.71 -15.64
CA PRO A 59 1.69 -1.93 -14.22
C PRO A 59 2.70 -2.89 -13.60
N ASP A 60 2.96 -2.72 -12.30
CA ASP A 60 3.85 -3.61 -11.54
C ASP A 60 3.21 -4.98 -11.32
N PHE A 61 1.89 -5.00 -11.04
CA PHE A 61 1.14 -6.23 -10.82
C PHE A 61 -0.24 -6.16 -11.46
N VAL A 62 -0.71 -7.32 -11.94
CA VAL A 62 -2.09 -7.52 -12.39
C VAL A 62 -2.79 -8.43 -11.40
N ILE A 63 -3.87 -7.94 -10.81
CA ILE A 63 -4.75 -8.71 -9.93
C ILE A 63 -5.82 -9.35 -10.80
N ALA A 64 -5.82 -10.69 -10.88
CA ALA A 64 -6.85 -11.44 -11.59
C ALA A 64 -7.34 -12.59 -10.70
N LYS A 65 -8.54 -12.47 -10.12
CA LYS A 65 -9.24 -13.57 -9.45
C LYS A 65 -10.36 -14.04 -10.35
N LYS A 66 -10.34 -15.32 -10.74
CA LYS A 66 -11.35 -15.97 -11.61
C LYS A 66 -12.75 -15.47 -11.23
N ASN A 67 -13.40 -14.79 -12.18
CA ASN A 67 -14.78 -14.30 -12.14
C ASN A 67 -15.17 -13.30 -11.02
N ARG A 68 -14.23 -12.62 -10.34
CA ARG A 68 -14.62 -11.64 -9.30
C ARG A 68 -13.85 -10.33 -9.30
N PHE A 69 -12.54 -10.35 -9.53
CA PHE A 69 -11.72 -9.15 -9.44
C PHE A 69 -10.71 -9.09 -10.56
N TYR A 70 -10.72 -7.99 -11.29
CA TYR A 70 -9.66 -7.62 -12.20
C TYR A 70 -9.15 -6.22 -11.88
N GLY A 71 -7.83 -6.05 -11.79
CA GLY A 71 -7.22 -4.78 -11.49
C GLY A 71 -5.74 -4.74 -11.84
N ILE A 72 -5.20 -3.52 -11.94
CA ILE A 72 -3.77 -3.27 -12.12
C ILE A 72 -3.26 -2.41 -10.96
N THR A 73 -2.03 -2.66 -10.55
CA THR A 73 -1.43 -1.98 -9.40
C THR A 73 -0.09 -1.37 -9.78
N TYR A 74 0.13 -0.15 -9.31
CA TYR A 74 1.36 0.63 -9.41
C TYR A 74 1.89 0.87 -7.99
N TYR A 75 3.01 0.24 -7.65
CA TYR A 75 3.69 0.36 -6.37
C TYR A 75 4.74 1.46 -6.40
N ASN A 76 5.11 1.94 -5.22
CA ASN A 76 6.18 2.91 -5.03
C ASN A 76 6.07 4.13 -5.95
N GLY A 77 4.84 4.61 -6.21
CA GLY A 77 4.61 5.76 -7.07
C GLY A 77 4.93 5.54 -8.55
N SER A 78 5.04 4.29 -9.04
CA SER A 78 5.45 3.96 -10.42
C SER A 78 4.55 4.58 -11.49
N TYR A 79 3.26 4.79 -11.18
CA TYR A 79 2.29 5.51 -12.03
C TYR A 79 2.75 6.94 -12.40
N TYR A 80 3.64 7.53 -11.61
CA TYR A 80 4.29 8.81 -11.88
C TYR A 80 5.79 8.65 -12.15
N LEU A 81 6.54 8.02 -11.23
CA LEU A 81 8.01 8.03 -11.24
C LEU A 81 8.62 7.28 -12.43
N ASN A 82 7.96 6.22 -12.89
CA ASN A 82 8.43 5.37 -13.99
C ASN A 82 7.72 5.67 -15.32
N ASN A 83 6.96 6.76 -15.37
CA ASN A 83 6.19 7.15 -16.54
C ASN A 83 7.03 7.94 -17.55
N THR A 84 6.52 8.11 -18.78
CA THR A 84 7.15 8.91 -19.84
C THR A 84 7.19 10.39 -19.45
N ASP A 85 8.13 11.16 -20.02
CA ASP A 85 8.26 12.58 -19.71
C ASP A 85 6.99 13.37 -20.09
N GLU A 86 6.34 13.02 -21.20
CA GLU A 86 5.08 13.62 -21.64
C GLU A 86 3.96 13.42 -20.60
N HIS A 87 3.72 12.19 -20.16
CA HIS A 87 2.67 11.90 -19.16
C HIS A 87 3.04 12.43 -17.78
N LYS A 88 4.32 12.45 -17.41
CA LYS A 88 4.81 13.13 -16.20
C LYS A 88 4.46 14.61 -16.23
N ASP A 89 4.64 15.31 -17.35
CA ASP A 89 4.32 16.73 -17.44
C ASP A 89 2.81 17.01 -17.35
N ILE A 90 1.96 16.09 -17.81
CA ILE A 90 0.52 16.14 -17.54
C ILE A 90 0.25 15.96 -16.03
N LEU A 91 0.82 14.93 -15.41
CA LEU A 91 0.64 14.64 -13.99
C LEU A 91 1.17 15.76 -13.09
N LYS A 92 2.27 16.42 -13.43
CA LYS A 92 2.80 17.61 -12.72
C LYS A 92 1.81 18.78 -12.71
N LYS A 93 0.96 18.91 -13.73
CA LYS A 93 -0.08 19.96 -13.76
C LYS A 93 -1.25 19.64 -12.85
N LEU A 94 -1.48 18.35 -12.58
CA LEU A 94 -2.59 17.88 -11.76
C LEU A 94 -2.19 17.77 -10.28
N LEU A 95 -0.98 17.32 -9.99
CA LEU A 95 -0.49 17.10 -8.63
C LEU A 95 -0.25 18.43 -7.89
N PRO A 96 -0.52 18.51 -6.58
CA PRO A 96 -0.24 19.69 -5.79
C PRO A 96 1.25 20.00 -5.73
N LYS A 97 1.60 21.28 -5.81
CA LYS A 97 2.98 21.78 -5.71
C LYS A 97 3.76 21.24 -4.50
N LYS A 98 3.07 21.01 -3.38
CA LYS A 98 3.69 20.47 -2.15
C LYS A 98 4.20 19.04 -2.34
N ILE A 99 3.48 18.22 -3.11
CA ILE A 99 3.89 16.84 -3.45
C ILE A 99 5.03 16.88 -4.46
N LEU A 100 4.95 17.75 -5.48
CA LEU A 100 5.99 17.88 -6.50
C LEU A 100 7.34 18.38 -5.94
N LYS A 101 7.32 19.17 -4.86
CA LYS A 101 8.55 19.57 -4.15
C LYS A 101 9.21 18.41 -3.39
N ASN A 102 8.47 17.32 -3.15
CA ASN A 102 8.95 16.13 -2.47
C ASN A 102 8.44 14.90 -3.22
N GLU A 103 8.89 14.70 -4.46
CA GLU A 103 8.43 13.59 -5.30
C GLU A 103 8.70 12.22 -4.66
N ASP A 104 9.70 12.12 -3.77
CA ASP A 104 9.98 10.91 -3.00
C ASP A 104 8.80 10.48 -2.12
N SER A 105 7.94 11.40 -1.69
CA SER A 105 6.70 11.06 -0.98
C SER A 105 5.75 10.19 -1.81
N LEU A 106 5.84 10.23 -3.14
CA LEU A 106 5.07 9.35 -4.03
C LEU A 106 5.55 7.89 -3.96
N LYS A 107 6.81 7.64 -3.57
CA LYS A 107 7.33 6.27 -3.34
C LYS A 107 6.59 5.57 -2.20
N GLU A 108 5.94 6.33 -1.32
CA GLU A 108 5.10 5.76 -0.29
C GLU A 108 3.68 5.50 -0.81
N THR A 109 3.37 5.62 -2.10
CA THR A 109 1.99 5.45 -2.59
C THR A 109 1.83 4.22 -3.48
N ILE A 110 0.67 3.58 -3.36
CA ILE A 110 0.22 2.47 -4.18
C ILE A 110 -1.09 2.90 -4.83
N LEU A 111 -1.13 2.92 -6.16
CA LEU A 111 -2.35 3.13 -6.95
C LEU A 111 -2.86 1.76 -7.40
N THR A 112 -4.11 1.41 -7.07
CA THR A 112 -4.79 0.23 -7.62
C THR A 112 -6.00 0.69 -8.42
N ILE A 113 -6.07 0.29 -9.69
CA ILE A 113 -7.21 0.53 -10.56
C ILE A 113 -7.93 -0.80 -10.78
N TYR A 114 -9.22 -0.83 -10.46
CA TYR A 114 -10.08 -2.00 -10.64
C TYR A 114 -10.94 -1.80 -11.89
N PHE A 115 -11.17 -2.88 -12.62
CA PHE A 115 -12.00 -2.86 -13.82
C PHE A 115 -13.15 -3.85 -13.71
N ASP A 116 -14.19 -3.58 -14.50
CA ASP A 116 -15.19 -4.58 -14.81
C ASP A 116 -14.53 -5.79 -15.51
N PRO A 117 -14.80 -7.03 -15.06
CA PRO A 117 -14.15 -8.22 -15.61
C PRO A 117 -14.57 -8.52 -17.06
N VAL A 118 -15.72 -8.02 -17.51
CA VAL A 118 -16.26 -8.20 -18.86
C VAL A 118 -15.80 -7.05 -19.75
N ASP A 119 -16.17 -5.82 -19.40
CA ASP A 119 -16.02 -4.66 -20.29
C ASP A 119 -14.63 -4.02 -20.21
N ARG A 120 -13.82 -4.39 -19.21
CA ARG A 120 -12.47 -3.82 -18.96
C ARG A 120 -12.47 -2.30 -18.78
N VAL A 121 -13.61 -1.75 -18.39
CA VAL A 121 -13.78 -0.34 -18.01
C VAL A 121 -13.48 -0.18 -16.52
N VAL A 122 -12.89 0.93 -16.10
CA VAL A 122 -12.59 1.22 -14.69
C VAL A 122 -13.88 1.19 -13.87
N SER A 123 -13.95 0.33 -12.86
CA SER A 123 -15.08 0.29 -11.91
C SER A 123 -14.84 1.22 -10.73
N LYS A 124 -13.61 1.23 -10.22
CA LYS A 124 -13.13 2.13 -9.15
C LYS A 124 -11.61 2.12 -9.14
N TYR A 125 -11.02 3.07 -8.44
CA TYR A 125 -9.60 3.03 -8.11
C TYR A 125 -9.41 3.45 -6.65
N ASN A 126 -8.24 3.16 -6.10
CA ASN A 126 -7.83 3.68 -4.81
C ASN A 126 -6.35 4.03 -4.81
N ILE A 127 -6.00 4.98 -3.96
CA ILE A 127 -4.62 5.23 -3.58
C ILE A 127 -4.50 4.90 -2.10
N ARG A 128 -3.43 4.21 -1.73
CA ARG A 128 -3.07 3.93 -0.35
C ARG A 128 -1.60 4.21 -0.12
N LYS A 129 -1.24 4.56 1.11
CA LYS A 129 0.17 4.63 1.49
C LYS A 129 0.72 3.19 1.61
N TYR A 130 1.92 2.94 1.08
CA TYR A 130 2.72 1.76 1.37
C TYR A 130 3.09 1.83 2.85
N MET A 131 2.31 1.16 3.68
CA MET A 131 2.82 0.71 4.96
C MET A 131 3.74 -0.45 4.61
N ALA A 132 5.05 -0.23 4.64
CA ALA A 132 5.97 -1.34 4.69
C ALA A 132 5.48 -2.25 5.83
N PRO A 133 5.28 -3.57 5.60
CA PRO A 133 5.25 -4.47 6.74
C PRO A 133 6.50 -4.12 7.56
N PRO A 134 6.39 -3.98 8.90
CA PRO A 134 7.50 -3.51 9.73
C PRO A 134 8.76 -4.24 9.29
N GLU A 135 9.82 -3.49 8.99
CA GLU A 135 11.09 -4.07 8.55
C GLU A 135 11.41 -5.22 9.49
N TYR A 136 11.51 -6.44 8.95
CA TYR A 136 11.87 -7.61 9.74
C TYR A 136 13.31 -7.39 10.19
N ASP A 137 13.48 -6.87 11.40
CA ASP A 137 14.77 -6.84 12.07
C ASP A 137 15.02 -8.25 12.63
N PRO A 138 15.94 -9.03 12.04
CA PRO A 138 16.27 -10.37 12.51
C PRO A 138 16.80 -10.40 13.95
N ASN A 139 17.10 -9.24 14.55
CA ASN A 139 17.56 -9.09 15.93
C ASN A 139 16.48 -8.57 16.89
N ALA A 140 15.30 -8.16 16.41
CA ALA A 140 14.20 -7.68 17.25
C ALA A 140 13.46 -8.82 17.97
N LEU A 141 13.61 -10.07 17.50
CA LEU A 141 13.04 -11.25 18.14
C LEU A 141 13.93 -11.72 19.29
N THR A 142 13.34 -11.90 20.47
CA THR A 142 14.01 -12.53 21.61
C THR A 142 14.43 -13.97 21.26
N PRO A 143 15.44 -14.54 21.94
CA PRO A 143 15.85 -15.93 21.72
C PRO A 143 14.70 -16.94 21.85
N GLU A 144 13.73 -16.66 22.72
CA GLU A 144 12.53 -17.48 22.93
C GLU A 144 11.57 -17.41 21.74
N GLU A 145 11.30 -16.22 21.21
CA GLU A 145 10.45 -16.04 20.02
C GLU A 145 11.10 -16.65 18.77
N LYS A 146 12.43 -16.58 18.66
CA LYS A 146 13.18 -17.27 17.58
C LYS A 146 13.03 -18.78 17.67
N ALA A 147 13.17 -19.35 18.86
CA ALA A 147 12.98 -20.78 19.10
C ALA A 147 11.54 -21.23 18.82
N GLU A 148 10.55 -20.40 19.17
CA GLU A 148 9.14 -20.69 18.91
C GLU A 148 8.81 -20.68 17.41
N ILE A 149 9.31 -19.67 16.68
CA ILE A 149 9.16 -19.58 15.22
C ILE A 149 9.87 -20.74 14.53
N GLU A 150 11.07 -21.11 14.99
CA GLU A 150 11.82 -22.24 14.43
C GLU A 150 11.14 -23.57 14.73
N ALA A 151 10.57 -23.76 15.92
CA ALA A 151 9.76 -24.91 16.28
C ALA A 151 8.49 -25.00 15.42
N LYS A 152 7.79 -23.87 15.20
CA LYS A 152 6.62 -23.80 14.30
C LYS A 152 6.99 -24.13 12.86
N LYS A 153 8.09 -23.57 12.34
CA LYS A 153 8.61 -23.87 10.99
C LYS A 153 9.03 -25.33 10.85
N LYS A 154 9.66 -25.91 11.88
CA LYS A 154 10.03 -27.33 11.91
C LYS A 154 8.79 -28.22 11.90
N LYS A 155 7.80 -27.92 12.75
CA LYS A 155 6.52 -28.64 12.80
C LYS A 155 5.79 -28.60 11.45
N MET A 156 5.71 -27.43 10.81
CA MET A 156 5.11 -27.31 9.47
C MET A 156 5.91 -28.08 8.41
N ARG A 157 7.25 -28.01 8.42
CA ARG A 157 8.06 -28.80 7.49
C ARG A 157 7.85 -30.29 7.65
N ASP A 158 7.78 -30.78 8.88
CA ASP A 158 7.58 -32.19 9.17
C ASP A 158 6.15 -32.63 8.78
N GLU A 159 5.15 -31.77 9.00
CA GLU A 159 3.75 -32.03 8.66
C GLU A 159 3.46 -32.07 7.15
N PHE A 160 4.18 -31.27 6.36
CA PHE A 160 4.03 -31.22 4.90
C PHE A 160 5.12 -31.97 4.14
N ARG A 161 6.03 -32.68 4.83
CA ARG A 161 7.21 -33.31 4.24
C ARG A 161 6.88 -34.35 3.17
N ASP A 162 5.88 -35.16 3.45
CA ASP A 162 5.53 -36.34 2.66
C ASP A 162 4.28 -36.11 1.79
N LEU A 163 3.77 -34.88 1.75
CA LEU A 163 2.58 -34.51 0.98
C LEU A 163 2.97 -33.98 -0.41
N SER A 164 2.23 -34.40 -1.43
CA SER A 164 2.38 -33.82 -2.77
C SER A 164 1.90 -32.36 -2.79
N PRO A 165 2.39 -31.53 -3.74
CA PRO A 165 2.01 -30.11 -3.80
C PRO A 165 0.50 -29.86 -3.85
N LEU A 166 -0.28 -30.78 -4.44
CA LEU A 166 -1.75 -30.69 -4.50
C LEU A 166 -2.41 -31.02 -3.15
N GLU A 167 -1.85 -31.97 -2.40
CA GLU A 167 -2.34 -32.33 -1.06
C GLU A 167 -2.02 -31.25 -0.04
N VAL A 168 -0.84 -30.62 -0.14
CA VAL A 168 -0.48 -29.42 0.65
C VAL A 168 -1.47 -28.30 0.38
N LEU A 169 -1.78 -28.03 -0.90
CA LEU A 169 -2.72 -26.98 -1.29
C LEU A 169 -4.13 -27.25 -0.75
N ASN A 170 -4.62 -28.48 -0.88
CA ASN A 170 -5.94 -28.86 -0.37
C ASN A 170 -6.02 -28.76 1.15
N LYS A 171 -4.98 -29.18 1.87
CA LYS A 171 -4.95 -29.12 3.34
C LYS A 171 -4.94 -27.68 3.86
N ILE A 172 -4.18 -26.79 3.23
CA ILE A 172 -4.18 -25.35 3.55
C ILE A 172 -5.54 -24.70 3.27
N ILE A 173 -6.23 -25.11 2.20
CA ILE A 173 -7.54 -24.57 1.82
C ILE A 173 -8.66 -25.05 2.76
N LEU A 174 -8.58 -26.27 3.28
CA LEU A 174 -9.62 -26.88 4.11
C LEU A 174 -9.49 -26.55 5.62
N GLU A 175 -8.33 -26.07 6.08
CA GLU A 175 -8.09 -25.67 7.47
C GLU A 175 -8.27 -24.15 7.74
N ILE A 176 -8.65 -23.35 6.73
CA ILE A 176 -9.08 -21.93 6.86
C ILE A 176 -10.60 -21.85 6.87
#